data_AF-A0A0F4TT64-F1
#
_entry.id   AF-A0A0F4TT64-F1
#
_cell.length_a   1.000
_cell.length_b   1.000
_cell.length_c   1.000
_cell.angle_alpha   90.00
_cell.angle_beta   90.00
_cell.angle_gamma   90.00
#
_symmetry.space_group_name_H-M   'P 1'
#
loop_
_entity.id
_entity.type
_entity.pdbx_description
1 polymer ?
#
loop_
_entity_poly.entity_id
_entity_poly.type
_entity_poly.pdbx_seq_one_letter_code
_entity_poly.pdbx_strand_id
1 'polypeptide(L)'
;MLNTQFRSRTARAVASVATVISLAILNTSAAATLEDQVKGLQSSVETVEQRRASAIKDIYTNVLGTYRDSIKIDSVETQVAEVFNRTARIEVTVGYSFDFEKAKAFRANLSRYFGTNTDKEPGVEPYGMVYTNYLDCVGINCTVEKEISRYLKSSAVGIRVTFLGIPGTFPTEEFDGMYDLKPGKMTIQFDVPKSQIKGDPKPTIKAQIFDVHFCPDSPDCNGYRYTIKKG
;
A
#
# COMPACT_ATOMS: atom_id res chain seq x y z
N MET A 1 -26.57 69.63 11.85
CA MET A 1 -26.88 69.26 10.46
C MET A 1 -25.98 68.11 10.07
N LEU A 2 -26.53 66.99 9.63
CA LEU A 2 -25.81 65.91 8.92
C LEU A 2 -26.86 65.13 8.15
N ASN A 3 -26.62 64.89 6.86
CA ASN A 3 -27.67 64.48 5.93
C ASN A 3 -27.67 62.97 5.68
N THR A 4 -28.85 62.36 5.66
CA THR A 4 -29.04 60.91 5.45
C THR A 4 -29.39 60.64 3.98
N GLN A 5 -29.22 59.39 3.53
CA GLN A 5 -29.84 58.80 2.32
C GLN A 5 -29.31 59.26 0.94
N PHE A 6 -29.32 58.44 -0.13
CA PHE A 6 -29.26 56.95 -0.23
C PHE A 6 -28.93 56.55 -1.70
N ARG A 7 -28.44 55.31 -1.90
CA ARG A 7 -28.45 54.50 -3.15
C ARG A 7 -27.85 55.09 -4.45
N SER A 8 -26.90 54.33 -5.00
CA SER A 8 -26.99 53.84 -6.39
C SER A 8 -26.83 52.31 -6.39
N ARG A 9 -27.24 51.62 -7.47
CA ARG A 9 -27.23 50.15 -7.63
C ARG A 9 -26.67 49.75 -9.00
N THR A 10 -25.54 49.05 -9.02
CA THR A 10 -25.07 48.07 -10.02
C THR A 10 -23.65 47.62 -9.62
N ALA A 11 -23.13 46.45 -9.95
CA ALA A 11 -23.73 45.14 -10.27
C ALA A 11 -22.72 44.05 -9.86
N ARG A 12 -23.15 42.79 -9.64
CA ARG A 12 -22.21 41.66 -9.49
C ARG A 12 -21.74 41.18 -10.87
N ALA A 13 -20.45 40.97 -11.02
CA ALA A 13 -19.84 40.15 -12.08
C ALA A 13 -18.79 39.23 -11.43
N VAL A 14 -18.56 38.04 -12.01
CA VAL A 14 -17.67 36.99 -11.47
C VAL A 14 -16.73 36.52 -12.57
N ALA A 15 -15.42 36.66 -12.35
CA ALA A 15 -14.27 36.03 -13.02
C ALA A 15 -12.99 36.80 -12.61
N SER A 16 -11.79 36.24 -12.53
CA SER A 16 -11.35 34.82 -12.43
C SER A 16 -9.92 34.80 -11.84
N VAL A 17 -9.41 33.61 -11.48
CA VAL A 17 -8.10 33.40 -10.82
C VAL A 17 -6.93 34.01 -11.61
N ALA A 18 -6.04 34.77 -10.94
CA ALA A 18 -4.85 35.39 -11.54
C ALA A 18 -3.71 35.66 -10.51
N THR A 19 -3.27 34.63 -9.78
CA THR A 19 -2.23 34.70 -8.74
C THR A 19 -1.66 33.29 -8.49
N VAL A 20 -0.36 32.99 -8.38
CA VAL A 20 0.90 33.72 -8.66
C VAL A 20 1.92 32.69 -9.19
N ILE A 21 2.77 33.03 -10.16
CA ILE A 21 4.09 32.38 -10.34
C ILE A 21 5.18 33.44 -10.53
N SER A 22 5.98 33.61 -9.49
CA SER A 22 7.21 34.42 -9.37
C SER A 22 8.09 33.68 -8.36
N LEU A 23 9.41 33.51 -8.48
CA LEU A 23 10.43 33.92 -9.46
C LEU A 23 11.50 32.77 -9.49
N ALA A 24 12.41 32.60 -10.45
CA ALA A 24 12.75 33.40 -11.62
C ALA A 24 12.84 32.49 -12.89
N ILE A 25 13.89 32.35 -13.72
CA ILE A 25 15.29 32.81 -13.76
C ILE A 25 15.60 33.39 -15.15
N LEU A 26 16.38 34.48 -15.21
CA LEU A 26 16.94 35.04 -16.44
C LEU A 26 18.38 34.55 -16.63
N ASN A 27 18.65 33.81 -17.72
CA ASN A 27 19.62 34.21 -18.75
C ASN A 27 19.80 33.18 -19.88
N THR A 28 19.56 33.65 -21.12
CA THR A 28 20.27 33.29 -22.36
C THR A 28 20.61 31.82 -22.64
N SER A 29 19.66 31.08 -23.22
CA SER A 29 19.93 30.35 -24.48
C SER A 29 18.61 30.16 -25.26
N ALA A 30 18.71 29.99 -26.58
CA ALA A 30 17.64 29.86 -27.59
C ALA A 30 16.17 29.99 -27.12
N ALA A 31 15.47 31.01 -27.63
CA ALA A 31 14.02 31.14 -27.45
C ALA A 31 13.26 30.10 -28.28
N ALA A 32 13.16 28.86 -27.77
CA ALA A 32 12.10 27.94 -28.14
C ALA A 32 10.76 28.68 -27.98
N THR A 33 9.93 28.71 -29.02
CA THR A 33 8.74 29.57 -29.01
C THR A 33 7.78 29.15 -27.90
N LEU A 34 6.87 30.04 -27.48
CA LEU A 34 5.85 29.65 -26.50
C LEU A 34 5.00 28.47 -27.03
N GLU A 35 4.85 28.35 -28.35
CA GLU A 35 4.22 27.20 -28.99
C GLU A 35 5.06 25.92 -28.90
N ASP A 36 6.39 25.99 -29.07
CA ASP A 36 7.29 24.84 -28.87
C ASP A 36 7.37 24.43 -27.40
N GLN A 37 7.32 25.40 -26.47
CA GLN A 37 7.24 25.14 -25.04
C GLN A 37 5.90 24.49 -24.67
N VAL A 38 4.78 24.95 -25.23
CA VAL A 38 3.45 24.34 -25.03
C VAL A 38 3.36 22.96 -25.69
N LYS A 39 3.92 22.75 -26.88
CA LYS A 39 4.00 21.42 -27.53
C LYS A 39 4.92 20.47 -26.78
N GLY A 40 6.07 20.97 -26.31
CA GLY A 40 6.98 20.22 -25.44
C GLY A 40 6.29 19.80 -24.15
N LEU A 41 5.62 20.73 -23.47
CA LEU A 41 4.79 20.46 -22.30
C LEU A 41 3.69 19.45 -22.61
N GLN A 42 2.91 19.62 -23.69
CA GLN A 42 1.89 18.64 -24.13
C GLN A 42 2.49 17.25 -24.41
N SER A 43 3.68 17.15 -25.00
CA SER A 43 4.38 15.88 -25.23
C SER A 43 4.93 15.24 -23.94
N SER A 44 5.14 16.04 -22.89
CA SER A 44 5.54 15.60 -21.54
C SER A 44 4.36 15.35 -20.59
N VAL A 45 3.13 15.74 -20.98
CA VAL A 45 1.92 15.50 -20.20
C VAL A 45 1.54 14.03 -20.38
N GLU A 46 1.96 13.20 -19.42
CA GLU A 46 1.41 11.85 -19.28
C GLU A 46 -0.12 11.92 -19.24
N THR A 47 -0.80 11.04 -19.97
CA THR A 47 -2.27 10.90 -19.88
C THR A 47 -2.68 10.36 -18.50
N VAL A 48 -3.97 10.44 -18.17
CA VAL A 48 -4.48 9.93 -16.89
C VAL A 48 -4.25 8.42 -16.78
N GLU A 49 -4.34 7.69 -17.89
CA GLU A 49 -4.09 6.25 -17.99
C GLU A 49 -2.60 5.92 -17.81
N GLN A 50 -1.70 6.74 -18.37
CA GLN A 50 -0.25 6.59 -18.20
C GLN A 50 0.15 6.85 -16.74
N ARG A 51 -0.32 7.95 -16.13
CA ARG A 51 -0.10 8.24 -14.69
C ARG A 51 -0.61 7.12 -13.81
N ARG A 52 -1.82 6.61 -14.09
CA ARG A 52 -2.43 5.48 -13.39
C ARG A 52 -1.55 4.23 -13.46
N ALA A 53 -1.07 3.87 -14.65
CA ALA A 53 -0.21 2.70 -14.84
C ALA A 53 1.16 2.87 -14.15
N SER A 54 1.75 4.06 -14.27
CA SER A 54 3.02 4.45 -13.63
C SER A 54 2.91 4.37 -12.10
N ALA A 55 1.88 4.99 -11.52
CA ALA A 55 1.61 4.97 -10.09
C ALA A 55 1.33 3.57 -9.54
N ILE A 56 0.49 2.76 -10.21
CA ILE A 56 0.20 1.39 -9.77
C ILE A 56 1.49 0.53 -9.76
N LYS A 57 2.37 0.71 -10.75
CA LYS A 57 3.66 0.00 -10.82
C LYS A 57 4.63 0.45 -9.72
N ASP A 58 4.75 1.76 -9.48
CA ASP A 58 5.55 2.32 -8.38
C ASP A 58 5.03 1.80 -7.03
N ILE A 59 3.71 1.80 -6.81
CA ILE A 59 3.10 1.26 -5.58
C ILE A 59 3.39 -0.24 -5.40
N TYR A 60 3.25 -1.07 -6.44
CA TYR A 60 3.61 -2.48 -6.33
C TYR A 60 5.08 -2.69 -5.93
N THR A 61 5.99 -1.85 -6.46
CA THR A 61 7.43 -2.03 -6.35
C THR A 61 8.01 -1.39 -5.08
N ASN A 62 7.71 -0.11 -4.88
CA ASN A 62 8.35 0.81 -3.93
C ASN A 62 7.50 1.05 -2.67
N VAL A 63 6.21 0.69 -2.71
CA VAL A 63 5.33 0.68 -1.53
C VAL A 63 5.19 -0.76 -1.04
N LEU A 64 4.34 -1.57 -1.68
CA LEU A 64 4.04 -2.94 -1.26
C LEU A 64 5.28 -3.85 -1.27
N GLY A 65 6.16 -3.72 -2.27
CA GLY A 65 7.41 -4.46 -2.36
C GLY A 65 8.40 -4.10 -1.26
N THR A 66 8.58 -2.82 -0.94
CA THR A 66 9.47 -2.38 0.14
C THR A 66 8.97 -2.80 1.53
N TYR A 67 7.65 -2.79 1.76
CA TYR A 67 7.06 -3.33 3.00
C TYR A 67 7.17 -4.87 3.08
N ARG A 68 7.01 -5.59 1.96
CA ARG A 68 7.28 -7.03 1.89
C ARG A 68 8.75 -7.33 2.25
N ASP A 69 9.69 -6.58 1.69
CA ASP A 69 11.13 -6.84 1.82
C ASP A 69 11.74 -6.35 3.13
N SER A 70 10.95 -5.67 3.98
CA SER A 70 11.28 -5.38 5.38
C SER A 70 10.86 -6.49 6.35
N ILE A 71 9.93 -7.38 6.00
CA ILE A 71 9.53 -8.52 6.85
C ILE A 71 10.73 -9.48 7.04
N LYS A 72 11.07 -9.73 8.30
CA LYS A 72 12.07 -10.72 8.75
C LYS A 72 11.36 -11.93 9.37
N ILE A 73 11.88 -13.12 9.11
CA ILE A 73 11.42 -14.37 9.73
C ILE A 73 12.47 -14.74 10.79
N ASP A 74 12.07 -14.69 12.06
CA ASP A 74 12.99 -14.81 13.20
C ASP A 74 12.97 -16.21 13.83
N SER A 75 11.80 -16.87 13.86
CA SER A 75 11.69 -18.26 14.27
C SER A 75 10.68 -19.04 13.42
N VAL A 76 10.92 -20.34 13.29
CA VAL A 76 10.04 -21.29 12.62
C VAL A 76 9.94 -22.53 13.48
N GLU A 77 8.79 -22.72 14.09
CA GLU A 77 8.47 -23.85 14.96
C GLU A 77 7.40 -24.71 14.27
N THR A 78 7.43 -26.03 14.46
CA THR A 78 6.48 -26.95 13.83
C THR A 78 6.18 -28.10 14.77
N GLN A 79 4.90 -28.31 15.09
CA GLN A 79 4.45 -29.27 16.10
C GLN A 79 3.21 -30.05 15.66
N VAL A 80 3.05 -31.26 16.18
CA VAL A 80 1.81 -32.04 16.01
C VAL A 80 0.81 -31.56 17.07
N ALA A 81 -0.25 -30.88 16.64
CA ALA A 81 -1.30 -30.37 17.54
C ALA A 81 -2.38 -31.43 17.80
N GLU A 82 -2.74 -32.22 16.78
CA GLU A 82 -3.80 -33.23 16.89
C GLU A 82 -3.54 -34.42 15.94
N VAL A 83 -3.98 -35.63 16.31
CA VAL A 83 -3.79 -36.85 15.52
C VAL A 83 -5.12 -37.56 15.31
N PHE A 84 -5.68 -37.41 14.11
CA PHE A 84 -6.90 -38.10 13.69
C PHE A 84 -6.60 -39.53 13.20
N ASN A 85 -7.60 -40.23 12.65
CA ASN A 85 -7.41 -41.57 12.11
C ASN A 85 -6.43 -41.58 10.90
N ARG A 86 -6.77 -40.83 9.84
CA ARG A 86 -6.00 -40.79 8.56
C ARG A 86 -5.11 -39.55 8.38
N THR A 87 -5.40 -38.47 9.08
CA THR A 87 -4.68 -37.19 9.03
C THR A 87 -4.01 -36.86 10.37
N ALA A 88 -3.11 -35.88 10.38
CA ALA A 88 -2.65 -35.19 11.58
C ALA A 88 -2.73 -33.68 11.36
N ARG A 89 -3.05 -32.93 12.41
CA ARG A 89 -3.03 -31.48 12.41
C ARG A 89 -1.65 -31.01 12.83
N ILE A 90 -0.96 -30.35 11.91
CA ILE A 90 0.36 -29.78 12.15
C ILE A 90 0.22 -28.28 12.31
N GLU A 91 0.70 -27.74 13.43
CA GLU A 91 0.85 -26.31 13.62
C GLU A 91 2.23 -25.87 13.16
N VAL A 92 2.28 -24.86 12.29
CA VAL A 92 3.50 -24.12 11.96
C VAL A 92 3.38 -22.75 12.61
N THR A 93 4.25 -22.47 13.57
CA THR A 93 4.35 -21.16 14.23
C THR A 93 5.51 -20.38 13.64
N VAL A 94 5.26 -19.14 13.24
CA VAL A 94 6.24 -18.25 12.62
C VAL A 94 6.38 -16.99 13.47
N GLY A 95 7.58 -16.79 14.03
CA GLY A 95 7.98 -15.52 14.64
C GLY A 95 8.52 -14.58 13.56
N TYR A 96 8.09 -13.33 13.57
CA TYR A 96 8.48 -12.33 12.58
C TYR A 96 8.68 -10.94 13.17
N SER A 97 9.50 -10.14 12.50
CA SER A 97 9.79 -8.74 12.84
C SER A 97 9.98 -7.92 11.57
N PHE A 98 10.30 -6.64 11.72
CA PHE A 98 10.49 -5.72 10.61
C PHE A 98 11.88 -5.08 10.62
N ASP A 99 12.43 -4.90 9.44
CA ASP A 99 13.63 -4.12 9.18
C ASP A 99 13.27 -2.63 9.12
N PHE A 100 13.44 -1.90 10.23
CA PHE A 100 13.00 -0.51 10.34
C PHE A 100 13.68 0.43 9.33
N GLU A 101 14.94 0.19 8.97
CA GLU A 101 15.62 0.98 7.93
C GLU A 101 14.98 0.81 6.56
N LYS A 102 14.60 -0.43 6.19
CA LYS A 102 13.82 -0.67 4.96
C LYS A 102 12.40 -0.10 5.06
N ALA A 103 11.75 -0.22 6.23
CA ALA A 103 10.39 0.26 6.45
C ALA A 103 10.26 1.79 6.35
N LYS A 104 11.31 2.56 6.70
CA LYS A 104 11.37 4.03 6.47
C LYS A 104 11.10 4.38 5.00
N ALA A 105 11.70 3.66 4.06
CA ALA A 105 11.55 3.91 2.63
C ALA A 105 10.12 3.64 2.13
N PHE A 106 9.46 2.59 2.64
CA PHE A 106 8.05 2.30 2.35
C PHE A 106 7.13 3.49 2.68
N ARG A 107 7.23 4.07 3.90
CA ARG A 107 6.42 5.23 4.29
C ARG A 107 6.69 6.43 3.39
N ALA A 108 7.96 6.70 3.07
CA ALA A 108 8.34 7.81 2.19
C ALA A 108 7.74 7.64 0.78
N ASN A 109 7.68 6.42 0.26
CA ASN A 109 7.06 6.14 -1.03
C ASN A 109 5.53 6.26 -0.98
N LEU A 110 4.87 5.76 0.07
CA LEU A 110 3.42 5.92 0.26
C LEU A 110 3.01 7.40 0.39
N SER A 111 3.86 8.22 1.04
CA SER A 111 3.66 9.67 1.22
C SER A 111 3.73 10.49 -0.08
N ARG A 112 4.12 9.88 -1.22
CA ARG A 112 4.04 10.50 -2.56
C ARG A 112 2.61 10.45 -3.12
N TYR A 113 1.72 9.65 -2.54
CA TYR A 113 0.36 9.39 -3.02
C TYR A 113 -0.71 9.93 -2.06
N PHE A 114 -0.52 9.76 -0.75
CA PHE A 114 -1.46 10.17 0.29
C PHE A 114 -0.75 10.75 1.52
N GLY A 115 -1.46 11.53 2.33
CA GLY A 115 -1.03 11.81 3.71
C GLY A 115 -0.85 10.52 4.52
N THR A 116 0.27 10.40 5.24
CA THR A 116 0.57 9.25 6.10
C THR A 116 0.80 9.66 7.55
N ASN A 117 0.04 9.05 8.46
CA ASN A 117 0.19 9.23 9.91
C ASN A 117 0.88 8.01 10.52
N THR A 118 1.41 8.16 11.74
CA THR A 118 1.98 7.05 12.53
C THR A 118 1.48 7.13 13.97
N ASP A 119 1.36 5.97 14.63
CA ASP A 119 0.98 5.89 16.07
C ASP A 119 2.09 6.37 17.03
N LYS A 120 3.29 6.63 16.49
CA LYS A 120 4.43 7.26 17.15
C LYS A 120 4.95 8.43 16.33
N GLU A 121 5.72 9.31 16.98
CA GLU A 121 6.31 10.48 16.32
C GLU A 121 7.25 10.08 15.16
N PRO A 122 7.29 10.84 14.05
CA PRO A 122 8.23 10.61 12.97
C PRO A 122 9.68 10.61 13.46
N GLY A 123 10.42 9.55 13.14
CA GLY A 123 11.81 9.37 13.60
C GLY A 123 11.98 8.58 14.91
N VAL A 124 10.89 8.20 15.59
CA VAL A 124 10.96 7.29 16.76
C VAL A 124 10.85 5.83 16.32
N GLU A 125 11.95 5.10 16.46
CA GLU A 125 12.00 3.66 16.25
C GLU A 125 11.67 2.86 17.53
N PRO A 126 11.04 1.67 17.42
CA PRO A 126 10.35 1.14 16.24
C PRO A 126 8.99 1.84 16.06
N TYR A 127 8.57 2.16 14.83
CA TYR A 127 7.17 2.54 14.56
C TYR A 127 6.22 1.42 15.01
N GLY A 128 5.02 1.76 15.51
CA GLY A 128 3.99 0.76 15.73
C GLY A 128 3.18 0.54 14.45
N MET A 129 2.46 1.55 13.96
CA MET A 129 1.63 1.48 12.75
C MET A 129 1.81 2.71 11.86
N VAL A 130 1.70 2.51 10.54
CA VAL A 130 1.54 3.56 9.53
C VAL A 130 0.11 3.53 9.00
N TYR A 131 -0.57 4.69 8.98
CA TYR A 131 -1.94 4.85 8.49
C TYR A 131 -1.97 5.64 7.18
N THR A 132 -2.71 5.15 6.19
CA THR A 132 -2.95 5.84 4.91
C THR A 132 -4.23 6.68 4.98
N ASN A 133 -4.15 8.00 4.77
CA ASN A 133 -5.35 8.82 4.61
C ASN A 133 -5.72 8.96 3.12
N TYR A 134 -6.55 8.03 2.61
CA TYR A 134 -6.93 8.00 1.19
C TYR A 134 -7.62 9.26 0.66
N LEU A 135 -8.21 10.09 1.53
CA LEU A 135 -8.89 11.34 1.15
C LEU A 135 -7.94 12.54 1.06
N ASP A 136 -6.69 12.38 1.49
CA ASP A 136 -5.65 13.41 1.52
C ASP A 136 -4.61 13.12 0.43
N CYS A 137 -5.04 13.27 -0.82
CA CYS A 137 -4.25 12.94 -2.00
C CYS A 137 -3.11 13.95 -2.25
N VAL A 138 -1.96 13.47 -2.73
CA VAL A 138 -0.76 14.30 -2.89
C VAL A 138 -0.51 14.68 -4.35
N GLY A 139 -0.64 15.98 -4.66
CA GLY A 139 -0.19 16.60 -5.90
C GLY A 139 -0.81 16.01 -7.16
N ILE A 140 0.03 15.67 -8.14
CA ILE A 140 -0.39 15.15 -9.46
C ILE A 140 -1.15 13.81 -9.38
N ASN A 141 -1.00 13.07 -8.28
CA ASN A 141 -1.64 11.77 -8.08
C ASN A 141 -3.13 11.88 -7.70
N CYS A 142 -3.61 13.06 -7.29
CA CYS A 142 -5.04 13.30 -7.03
C CYS A 142 -5.94 12.96 -8.22
N THR A 143 -5.47 13.10 -9.47
CA THR A 143 -6.24 12.75 -10.67
C THR A 143 -6.52 11.24 -10.81
N VAL A 144 -5.77 10.40 -10.08
CA VAL A 144 -5.86 8.92 -10.12
C VAL A 144 -6.04 8.29 -8.72
N GLU A 145 -6.38 9.12 -7.73
CA GLU A 145 -6.58 8.77 -6.31
C GLU A 145 -7.47 7.53 -6.13
N LYS A 146 -8.63 7.48 -6.79
CA LYS A 146 -9.62 6.41 -6.63
C LYS A 146 -9.11 5.07 -7.16
N GLU A 147 -8.34 5.09 -8.24
CA GLU A 147 -7.75 3.90 -8.87
C GLU A 147 -6.60 3.35 -8.02
N ILE A 148 -5.80 4.26 -7.45
CA ILE A 148 -4.73 3.95 -6.50
C ILE A 148 -5.28 3.39 -5.19
N SER A 149 -6.27 4.07 -4.59
CA SER A 149 -6.91 3.63 -3.34
C SER A 149 -7.58 2.27 -3.53
N ARG A 150 -8.28 2.05 -4.64
CA ARG A 150 -8.85 0.74 -5.00
C ARG A 150 -7.77 -0.34 -5.18
N TYR A 151 -6.60 0.00 -5.73
CA TYR A 151 -5.48 -0.94 -5.87
C TYR A 151 -4.87 -1.33 -4.52
N LEU A 152 -4.68 -0.37 -3.61
CA LEU A 152 -4.19 -0.63 -2.25
C LEU A 152 -5.21 -1.45 -1.44
N LYS A 153 -6.49 -1.06 -1.44
CA LYS A 153 -7.61 -1.78 -0.80
C LYS A 153 -7.88 -3.19 -1.36
N SER A 154 -7.33 -3.54 -2.53
CA SER A 154 -7.37 -4.89 -3.13
C SER A 154 -6.01 -5.58 -3.14
N SER A 155 -5.06 -5.06 -2.37
CA SER A 155 -3.76 -5.67 -2.11
C SER A 155 -3.67 -6.04 -0.63
N ALA A 156 -2.80 -7.00 -0.31
CA ALA A 156 -2.29 -7.16 1.04
C ALA A 156 -0.84 -7.64 0.98
N VAL A 157 -0.05 -7.35 2.02
CA VAL A 157 1.28 -7.90 2.23
C VAL A 157 1.27 -8.76 3.48
N GLY A 158 2.04 -9.84 3.47
CA GLY A 158 2.21 -10.68 4.65
C GLY A 158 3.06 -11.90 4.39
N ILE A 159 2.84 -12.95 5.17
CA ILE A 159 3.65 -14.17 5.15
C ILE A 159 2.84 -15.30 4.49
N ARG A 160 3.46 -15.94 3.50
CA ARG A 160 3.00 -17.20 2.92
C ARG A 160 3.79 -18.35 3.55
N VAL A 161 3.07 -19.30 4.13
CA VAL A 161 3.59 -20.58 4.60
C VAL A 161 3.19 -21.65 3.60
N THR A 162 3.99 -22.70 3.41
CA THR A 162 3.59 -23.88 2.63
C THR A 162 4.19 -25.12 3.25
N PHE A 163 3.34 -26.03 3.69
CA PHE A 163 3.70 -27.26 4.40
C PHE A 163 3.16 -28.48 3.65
N LEU A 164 4.04 -29.41 3.27
CA LEU A 164 3.73 -30.59 2.44
C LEU A 164 2.91 -30.28 1.16
N GLY A 165 3.09 -29.07 0.60
CA GLY A 165 2.39 -28.60 -0.59
C GLY A 165 1.07 -27.84 -0.32
N ILE A 166 0.54 -27.91 0.90
CA ILE A 166 -0.63 -27.12 1.32
C ILE A 166 -0.19 -25.68 1.64
N PRO A 167 -0.77 -24.64 1.00
CA PRO A 167 -0.43 -23.25 1.27
C PRO A 167 -1.29 -22.67 2.41
N GLY A 168 -0.65 -21.90 3.29
CA GLY A 168 -1.30 -21.01 4.25
C GLY A 168 -0.86 -19.56 3.99
N THR A 169 -1.74 -18.60 4.27
CA THR A 169 -1.47 -17.17 4.09
C THR A 169 -1.92 -16.41 5.33
N PHE A 170 -1.10 -15.46 5.78
CA PHE A 170 -1.43 -14.51 6.85
C PHE A 170 -1.05 -13.09 6.37
N PRO A 171 -2.00 -12.16 6.20
CA PRO A 171 -1.68 -10.75 5.96
C PRO A 171 -1.09 -10.12 7.24
N THR A 172 -0.02 -9.34 7.11
CA THR A 172 0.60 -8.61 8.25
C THR A 172 0.22 -7.13 8.26
N GLU A 173 -0.86 -6.76 7.56
CA GLU A 173 -1.45 -5.43 7.54
C GLU A 173 -2.89 -5.50 8.08
N GLU A 174 -3.30 -4.49 8.86
CA GLU A 174 -4.60 -4.47 9.55
C GLU A 174 -5.70 -3.84 8.67
N PHE A 175 -5.79 -4.32 7.43
CA PHE A 175 -6.71 -3.85 6.38
C PHE A 175 -6.51 -2.37 5.97
N ASP A 176 -7.25 -1.97 4.94
CA ASP A 176 -7.48 -0.58 4.50
C ASP A 176 -6.31 0.43 4.64
N GLY A 177 -5.10 0.04 4.23
CA GLY A 177 -3.91 0.90 4.27
C GLY A 177 -3.34 1.16 5.68
N MET A 178 -3.60 0.26 6.64
CA MET A 178 -2.96 0.21 7.96
C MET A 178 -1.82 -0.83 7.97
N TYR A 179 -0.60 -0.35 8.10
CA TYR A 179 0.61 -1.19 8.03
C TYR A 179 1.26 -1.30 9.41
N ASP A 180 1.14 -2.48 10.02
CA ASP A 180 1.77 -2.76 11.31
C ASP A 180 3.27 -3.07 11.12
N LEU A 181 4.11 -2.47 11.97
CA LEU A 181 5.56 -2.66 11.99
C LEU A 181 6.03 -3.29 13.32
N LYS A 182 5.10 -3.73 14.17
CA LYS A 182 5.41 -4.48 15.40
C LYS A 182 5.87 -5.91 15.08
N PRO A 183 6.87 -6.45 15.80
CA PRO A 183 7.16 -7.88 15.79
C PRO A 183 5.97 -8.71 16.31
N GLY A 184 5.77 -9.90 15.73
CA GLY A 184 4.62 -10.75 16.03
C GLY A 184 4.92 -12.24 15.96
N LYS A 185 3.92 -13.04 16.34
CA LYS A 185 3.88 -14.48 16.11
C LYS A 185 2.55 -14.85 15.49
N MET A 186 2.57 -15.75 14.51
CA MET A 186 1.39 -16.36 13.90
C MET A 186 1.50 -17.88 13.98
N THR A 187 0.36 -18.57 14.07
CA THR A 187 0.29 -20.03 13.99
C THR A 187 -0.72 -20.42 12.92
N ILE A 188 -0.33 -21.30 11.99
CA ILE A 188 -1.20 -21.83 10.95
C ILE A 188 -1.31 -23.34 11.11
N GLN A 189 -2.55 -23.85 11.15
CA GLN A 189 -2.86 -25.27 11.23
C GLN A 189 -2.98 -25.88 9.82
N PHE A 190 -2.36 -27.04 9.62
CA PHE A 190 -2.38 -27.81 8.38
C PHE A 190 -2.85 -29.24 8.66
N ASP A 191 -4.04 -29.60 8.18
CA ASP A 191 -4.55 -30.98 8.24
C ASP A 191 -3.97 -31.80 7.08
N VAL A 192 -2.90 -32.56 7.38
CA VAL A 192 -2.14 -33.34 6.39
C VAL A 192 -2.39 -34.85 6.50
N PRO A 193 -2.49 -35.59 5.38
CA PRO A 193 -2.52 -37.06 5.40
C PRO A 193 -1.25 -37.64 6.04
N LYS A 194 -1.39 -38.59 6.97
CA LYS A 194 -0.24 -39.22 7.67
C LYS A 194 0.78 -39.83 6.72
N SER A 195 0.34 -40.33 5.56
CA SER A 195 1.19 -40.92 4.51
C SER A 195 2.11 -39.92 3.80
N GLN A 196 1.87 -38.62 3.94
CA GLN A 196 2.73 -37.56 3.41
C GLN A 196 3.79 -37.10 4.41
N ILE A 197 3.58 -37.33 5.72
CA ILE A 197 4.54 -36.97 6.77
C ILE A 197 5.69 -37.99 6.74
N LYS A 198 6.91 -37.52 6.41
CA LYS A 198 8.11 -38.35 6.33
C LYS A 198 9.28 -37.63 6.99
N GLY A 199 9.83 -38.23 8.05
CA GLY A 199 10.86 -37.59 8.87
C GLY A 199 10.32 -36.32 9.54
N ASP A 200 11.13 -35.27 9.52
CA ASP A 200 10.84 -33.94 10.06
C ASP A 200 10.75 -32.92 8.89
N PRO A 201 9.62 -32.87 8.16
CA PRO A 201 9.47 -32.02 6.99
C PRO A 201 9.40 -30.54 7.40
N LYS A 202 10.15 -29.66 6.72
CA LYS A 202 10.17 -28.23 7.03
C LYS A 202 9.22 -27.42 6.14
N PRO A 203 8.48 -26.44 6.70
CA PRO A 203 7.67 -25.54 5.90
C PRO A 203 8.54 -24.61 5.05
N THR A 204 8.06 -24.24 3.87
CA THR A 204 8.60 -23.11 3.10
C THR A 204 7.87 -21.84 3.51
N ILE A 205 8.61 -20.81 3.92
CA ILE A 205 8.04 -19.55 4.43
C ILE A 205 8.65 -18.38 3.65
N LYS A 206 7.82 -17.45 3.18
CA LYS A 206 8.24 -16.25 2.44
C LYS A 206 7.30 -15.07 2.70
N ALA A 207 7.84 -13.86 2.79
CA ALA A 207 7.06 -12.63 2.65
C ALA A 207 6.52 -12.52 1.21
N GLN A 208 5.29 -12.05 1.05
CA GLN A 208 4.56 -12.09 -0.22
C GLN A 208 3.53 -10.95 -0.31
N ILE A 209 3.30 -10.44 -1.53
CA ILE A 209 2.17 -9.55 -1.86
C ILE A 209 1.02 -10.41 -2.41
N PHE A 210 -0.20 -10.11 -2.01
CA PHE A 210 -1.43 -10.80 -2.36
C PHE A 210 -2.46 -9.86 -2.99
N ASP A 211 -3.29 -10.38 -3.89
CA ASP A 211 -4.58 -9.79 -4.21
C ASP A 211 -5.59 -10.21 -3.15
N VAL A 212 -6.41 -9.26 -2.70
CA VAL A 212 -7.50 -9.47 -1.74
C VAL A 212 -8.81 -9.50 -2.51
N HIS A 213 -9.50 -10.64 -2.47
CA HIS A 213 -10.82 -10.80 -3.07
C HIS A 213 -11.84 -10.98 -1.95
N PHE A 214 -12.81 -10.07 -1.86
CA PHE A 214 -13.94 -10.24 -0.94
C PHE A 214 -14.83 -11.38 -1.43
N CYS A 215 -15.13 -12.32 -0.53
CA CYS A 215 -15.88 -13.55 -0.80
C CYS A 215 -17.00 -13.71 0.23
N PRO A 216 -18.13 -12.99 0.08
CA PRO A 216 -19.32 -13.26 0.85
C PRO A 216 -19.89 -14.63 0.46
N ASP A 217 -20.45 -15.34 1.45
CA ASP A 217 -21.34 -16.50 1.27
C ASP A 217 -20.76 -17.72 0.51
N SER A 218 -19.42 -17.89 0.47
CA SER A 218 -18.77 -19.09 -0.09
C SER A 218 -18.40 -20.10 1.00
N PRO A 219 -18.75 -21.40 0.87
CA PRO A 219 -18.31 -22.45 1.80
C PRO A 219 -16.78 -22.59 1.90
N ASP A 220 -16.08 -22.27 0.81
CA ASP A 220 -14.61 -22.36 0.72
C ASP A 220 -13.90 -21.05 1.14
N CYS A 221 -14.66 -19.99 1.44
CA CYS A 221 -14.12 -18.65 1.63
C CYS A 221 -15.11 -17.78 2.42
N ASN A 222 -14.85 -17.60 3.72
CA ASN A 222 -15.69 -16.78 4.59
C ASN A 222 -15.01 -15.42 4.83
N GLY A 223 -15.38 -14.41 4.05
CA GLY A 223 -14.84 -13.04 4.16
C GLY A 223 -13.85 -12.67 3.06
N TYR A 224 -12.59 -13.12 3.16
CA TYR A 224 -11.52 -12.72 2.22
C TYR A 224 -10.67 -13.89 1.69
N ARG A 225 -10.41 -13.89 0.38
CA ARG A 225 -9.43 -14.75 -0.28
C ARG A 225 -8.15 -13.99 -0.60
N TYR A 226 -7.01 -14.62 -0.32
CA TYR A 226 -5.69 -14.10 -0.68
C TYR A 226 -5.06 -14.95 -1.78
N THR A 227 -4.80 -14.35 -2.95
CA THR A 227 -4.06 -15.00 -4.06
C THR A 227 -2.73 -14.28 -4.30
N ILE A 228 -1.70 -14.95 -4.82
CA ILE A 228 -0.40 -14.30 -5.10
C ILE A 228 -0.59 -13.17 -6.11
N LYS A 229 -0.27 -11.93 -5.71
CA LYS A 229 -0.29 -10.78 -6.61
C LYS A 229 0.87 -10.89 -7.59
N LYS A 230 0.58 -10.66 -8.87
CA LYS A 230 1.61 -10.48 -9.90
C LYS A 230 1.83 -8.97 -10.10
N GLY A 231 3.08 -8.59 -10.33
CA GLY A 231 3.47 -7.24 -10.78
C GLY A 231 3.42 -7.11 -12.30
#